data_AF-A0A1F7FIX5-F1
#
_entry.id   AF-A0A1F7FIX5-F1
#
_cell.length_a   1.000
_cell.length_b   1.000
_cell.length_c   1.000
_cell.angle_alpha   90.00
_cell.angle_beta   90.00
_cell.angle_gamma   90.00
#
_symmetry.space_group_name_H-M   'P 1'
#
loop_
_entity.id
_entity.type
_entity.pdbx_description
1 polymer ?
#
loop_
_entity_poly.entity_id
_entity_poly.type
_entity_poly.pdbx_seq_one_letter_code
_entity_poly.pdbx_strand_id
1 'polypeptide(L)'
;MPDFSLNRSGKIKARIFALILMMLSCSMLISAYRSLSREFSGIVVKRTTTAGMASNQYYLHLKTDVIDLSQAEVINTLTEKEQPSQRHGVSAVVYEQAQLFENVSKQSFSFFITVGGEKYFDLGLLWMLMGLAGIAISLTMHFQTRNPKTGARYQSEDIDIPGLE
;
A
#
# COMPACT_ATOMS: atom_id res chain seq x y z
N MET A 1 18.98 38.18 24.27
CA MET A 1 19.71 36.88 24.24
C MET A 1 19.05 36.02 23.18
N PRO A 2 19.76 35.47 22.18
CA PRO A 2 19.10 34.73 21.11
C PRO A 2 18.62 33.35 21.61
N ASP A 3 17.40 32.99 21.24
CA ASP A 3 16.69 31.74 21.57
C ASP A 3 17.37 30.48 21.01
N PHE A 4 18.36 29.96 21.74
CA PHE A 4 18.98 28.67 21.41
C PHE A 4 18.04 27.47 21.68
N SER A 5 17.01 27.63 22.51
CA SER A 5 16.06 26.58 22.91
C SER A 5 15.11 26.17 21.77
N LEU A 6 14.56 27.14 21.03
CA LEU A 6 13.62 26.92 19.92
C LEU A 6 14.25 26.15 18.75
N ASN A 7 15.48 26.51 18.37
CA ASN A 7 16.21 25.88 17.27
C ASN A 7 16.60 24.40 17.60
N ARG A 8 16.82 24.09 18.88
CA ARG A 8 17.09 22.71 19.34
C ARG A 8 15.82 21.85 19.30
N SER A 9 14.68 22.41 19.71
CA SER A 9 13.37 21.72 19.72
C SER A 9 12.90 21.34 18.30
N GLY A 10 12.98 22.27 17.33
CA GLY A 10 12.59 22.01 15.94
C GLY A 10 13.41 20.90 15.26
N LYS A 11 14.73 20.86 15.50
CA LYS A 11 15.61 19.81 15.00
C LYS A 11 15.28 18.43 15.57
N ILE A 12 14.92 18.36 16.86
CA ILE A 12 14.52 17.11 17.51
C ILE A 12 13.19 16.62 16.93
N LYS A 13 12.20 17.50 16.78
CA LYS A 13 10.91 17.17 16.16
C LYS A 13 11.08 16.63 14.74
N ALA A 14 11.83 17.34 13.89
CA ALA A 14 12.08 16.91 12.50
C ALA A 14 12.78 15.54 12.40
N ARG A 15 13.70 15.24 13.32
CA ARG A 15 14.35 13.92 13.40
C ARG A 15 13.38 12.82 13.84
N ILE A 16 12.49 13.10 14.79
CA ILE A 16 11.45 12.16 15.21
C ILE A 16 10.49 11.88 14.05
N PHE A 17 10.02 12.92 13.34
CA PHE A 17 9.18 12.76 12.15
C PHE A 17 9.88 11.94 11.06
N ALA A 18 11.16 12.22 10.78
CA ALA A 18 11.93 11.44 9.82
C ALA A 18 12.03 9.95 10.22
N LEU A 19 12.24 9.65 11.51
CA LEU A 19 12.26 8.27 12.02
C LEU A 19 10.91 7.57 11.88
N ILE A 20 9.81 8.24 12.24
CA ILE A 20 8.45 7.71 12.08
C ILE A 20 8.17 7.42 10.60
N LEU A 21 8.52 8.35 9.72
CA LEU A 21 8.36 8.18 8.28
C LEU A 21 9.19 7.01 7.76
N MET A 22 10.41 6.81 8.28
CA MET A 22 11.26 5.68 7.92
C MET A 22 10.63 4.35 8.35
N MET A 23 10.11 4.27 9.57
CA MET A 23 9.42 3.07 10.08
C MET A 23 8.17 2.73 9.26
N LEU A 24 7.37 3.74 8.92
CA LEU A 24 6.20 3.61 8.05
C LEU A 24 6.62 3.10 6.66
N SER A 25 7.68 3.66 6.09
CA SER A 25 8.20 3.28 4.78
C SER A 25 8.67 1.82 4.75
N CYS A 26 9.38 1.38 5.79
CA CYS A 26 9.77 -0.02 5.93
C CYS A 26 8.55 -0.96 5.99
N SER A 27 7.49 -0.56 6.68
CA SER A 27 6.25 -1.35 6.76
C SER A 27 5.53 -1.44 5.40
N MET A 28 5.56 -0.37 4.62
CA MET A 28 5.07 -0.39 3.22
C MET A 28 5.91 -1.32 2.34
N LEU A 29 7.24 -1.30 2.46
CA LEU A 29 8.11 -2.20 1.70
C LEU A 29 7.91 -3.67 2.08
N ILE A 30 7.70 -3.99 3.36
CA ILE A 30 7.37 -5.36 3.79
C ILE A 30 6.03 -5.79 3.19
N SER A 31 5.05 -4.89 3.14
CA SER A 31 3.74 -5.14 2.53
C SER A 31 3.86 -5.33 1.01
N ALA A 32 4.72 -4.53 0.35
CA ALA A 32 5.05 -4.68 -1.06
C ALA A 32 5.68 -6.03 -1.34
N TYR A 33 6.69 -6.42 -0.55
CA TYR A 33 7.38 -7.70 -0.67
C TYR A 33 6.40 -8.87 -0.55
N ARG A 34 5.59 -8.90 0.52
CA ARG A 34 4.54 -9.91 0.71
C ARG A 34 3.51 -9.87 -0.41
N SER A 35 3.24 -8.71 -1.00
CA SER A 35 2.33 -8.64 -2.14
C SER A 35 2.93 -9.29 -3.36
N LEU A 36 4.12 -8.85 -3.76
CA LEU A 36 4.81 -9.25 -4.98
C LEU A 36 5.22 -10.73 -4.93
N SER A 37 5.66 -11.24 -3.78
CA SER A 37 6.09 -12.64 -3.63
C SER A 37 4.95 -13.65 -3.72
N ARG A 38 3.68 -13.21 -3.72
CA ARG A 38 2.53 -14.11 -3.83
C ARG A 38 2.41 -14.62 -5.26
N GLU A 39 2.24 -15.93 -5.35
CA GLU A 39 1.88 -16.65 -6.56
C GLU A 39 0.50 -17.27 -6.36
N PHE A 40 -0.36 -17.16 -7.37
CA PHE A 40 -1.68 -17.79 -7.38
C PHE A 40 -2.19 -17.94 -8.80
N SER A 41 -2.99 -18.97 -9.04
CA SER A 41 -3.74 -19.17 -10.28
C SER A 41 -5.04 -19.87 -9.97
N GLY A 42 -6.13 -19.41 -10.56
CA GLY A 42 -7.41 -20.08 -10.44
C GLY A 42 -8.58 -19.24 -10.89
N ILE A 43 -9.77 -19.81 -10.72
CA ILE A 43 -11.02 -19.23 -11.16
C ILE A 43 -11.67 -18.46 -10.02
N VAL A 44 -12.17 -17.26 -10.31
CA VAL A 44 -12.85 -16.41 -9.33
C VAL A 44 -14.23 -16.97 -9.01
N VAL A 45 -14.44 -17.42 -7.78
CA VAL A 45 -15.73 -17.95 -7.33
C VAL A 45 -16.51 -16.98 -6.45
N LYS A 46 -15.81 -16.06 -5.79
CA LYS A 46 -16.42 -15.07 -4.90
C LYS A 46 -15.54 -13.85 -4.76
N ARG A 47 -16.19 -12.70 -4.58
CA ARG A 47 -15.55 -11.41 -4.32
C ARG A 47 -16.03 -10.88 -2.97
N THR A 48 -15.11 -10.41 -2.14
CA THR A 48 -15.46 -9.80 -0.85
C THR A 48 -14.66 -8.54 -0.59
N THR A 49 -15.32 -7.52 -0.08
CA THR A 49 -14.68 -6.29 0.42
C THR A 49 -14.76 -6.23 1.93
N THR A 50 -13.71 -5.74 2.57
CA THR A 50 -13.73 -5.43 4.01
C THR A 50 -13.39 -3.96 4.16
N ALA A 51 -14.25 -3.20 4.84
CA ALA A 51 -13.97 -1.81 5.16
C ALA A 51 -12.80 -1.76 6.16
N GLY A 52 -11.69 -1.17 5.74
CA GLY A 52 -10.56 -0.88 6.62
C GLY A 52 -10.65 0.55 7.17
N MET A 53 -9.89 0.84 8.23
CA MET A 53 -9.87 2.18 8.85
C MET A 53 -9.40 3.29 7.90
N ALA A 54 -8.58 2.97 6.90
CA ALA A 54 -8.04 3.94 5.95
C ALA A 54 -8.39 3.63 4.47
N SER A 55 -8.61 2.37 4.12
CA SER A 55 -8.99 1.97 2.75
C SER A 55 -9.72 0.62 2.76
N ASN A 56 -10.57 0.42 1.75
CA ASN A 56 -11.22 -0.87 1.53
C ASN A 56 -10.20 -1.93 1.12
N GLN A 57 -10.29 -3.10 1.73
CA GLN A 57 -9.50 -4.27 1.38
C GLN A 57 -10.31 -5.16 0.43
N TYR A 58 -9.74 -5.44 -0.74
CA TYR A 58 -10.37 -6.20 -1.81
C TYR A 58 -9.83 -7.62 -1.86
N TYR A 59 -10.73 -8.60 -1.83
CA TYR A 59 -10.36 -10.00 -1.84
C TYR A 59 -11.07 -10.78 -2.94
N LEU A 60 -10.29 -11.57 -3.67
CA LEU A 60 -10.78 -12.62 -4.55
C LEU A 60 -10.65 -13.96 -3.85
N HIS A 61 -11.68 -14.78 -3.97
CA HIS A 61 -11.66 -16.17 -3.55
C HIS A 61 -11.49 -16.99 -4.82
N LEU A 62 -10.37 -17.70 -4.89
CA LEU A 62 -9.98 -18.47 -6.06
C LEU A 62 -10.12 -19.96 -5.76
N LYS A 63 -10.58 -20.70 -6.77
CA LYS A 63 -10.55 -22.16 -6.79
C LYS A 63 -9.49 -22.59 -7.81
N THR A 64 -8.63 -23.53 -7.43
CA THR A 64 -7.54 -24.03 -8.28
C THR A 64 -8.11 -24.54 -9.60
N ASP A 65 -7.42 -24.28 -10.71
CA ASP A 65 -7.76 -24.79 -12.05
C ASP A 65 -7.75 -26.32 -12.05
N VAL A 66 -8.89 -26.92 -11.73
CA VAL A 66 -9.21 -28.29 -12.10
C VAL A 66 -10.17 -28.17 -13.27
N ILE A 67 -9.58 -28.13 -14.47
CA ILE A 67 -10.08 -28.62 -15.77
C ILE A 67 -11.58 -28.39 -16.03
N ASP A 68 -11.89 -27.55 -17.03
CA ASP A 68 -13.18 -27.46 -17.74
C ASP A 68 -14.43 -27.64 -16.87
N LEU A 69 -14.68 -26.68 -15.96
CA LEU A 69 -15.93 -26.64 -15.21
C LEU A 69 -17.11 -26.45 -16.17
N SER A 70 -17.89 -27.51 -16.35
CA SER A 70 -19.16 -27.43 -17.09
C SER A 70 -20.16 -26.50 -16.38
N GLN A 71 -21.17 -25.99 -17.09
CA GLN A 71 -22.23 -25.13 -16.50
C GLN A 71 -22.89 -25.75 -15.25
N ALA A 72 -22.98 -27.08 -15.18
CA ALA A 72 -23.51 -27.81 -14.03
C ALA A 72 -22.54 -27.82 -12.84
N GLU A 73 -21.23 -27.82 -13.12
CA GLU A 73 -20.16 -27.77 -12.13
C GLU A 73 -19.99 -26.37 -11.54
N VAL A 74 -20.27 -25.33 -12.34
CA VAL A 74 -20.41 -23.95 -11.89
C VAL A 74 -21.54 -23.81 -10.86
N ILE A 75 -22.71 -24.40 -11.15
CA ILE A 75 -23.85 -24.41 -10.23
C ILE A 75 -23.49 -25.18 -8.97
N ASN A 76 -22.89 -26.37 -9.08
CA ASN A 76 -22.41 -27.14 -7.93
C ASN A 76 -21.32 -26.40 -7.12
N THR A 77 -20.45 -25.61 -7.75
CA THR A 77 -19.44 -24.81 -7.05
C THR A 77 -20.07 -23.65 -6.26
N LEU A 78 -21.26 -23.18 -6.65
CA LEU A 78 -22.04 -22.19 -5.91
C LEU A 78 -22.87 -22.83 -4.76
N THR A 79 -23.26 -24.10 -4.88
CA THR A 79 -24.05 -24.83 -3.85
C THR A 79 -23.21 -25.65 -2.87
N GLU A 80 -22.04 -26.17 -3.25
CA GLU A 80 -21.17 -26.92 -2.36
C GLU A 80 -20.33 -26.00 -1.47
N LYS A 81 -20.63 -26.08 -0.17
CA LYS A 81 -20.01 -25.31 0.91
C LYS A 81 -18.56 -25.71 1.22
N GLU A 82 -17.98 -26.66 0.47
CA GLU A 82 -16.87 -27.49 0.97
C GLU A 82 -15.54 -27.45 0.18
N GLN A 83 -15.44 -26.72 -0.93
CA GLN A 83 -14.11 -26.57 -1.54
C GLN A 83 -13.37 -25.35 -0.95
N PRO A 84 -12.15 -25.53 -0.42
CA PRO A 84 -11.42 -24.45 0.23
C PRO A 84 -10.96 -23.43 -0.82
N SER A 85 -11.78 -22.41 -1.07
CA SER A 85 -11.39 -21.27 -1.90
C SER A 85 -10.30 -20.49 -1.17
N GLN A 86 -9.14 -20.30 -1.80
CA GLN A 86 -8.06 -19.51 -1.22
C GLN A 86 -8.38 -18.02 -1.37
N ARG A 87 -8.24 -17.27 -0.28
CA ARG A 87 -8.50 -15.83 -0.24
C ARG A 87 -7.23 -15.06 -0.58
N HIS A 88 -7.27 -14.28 -1.65
CA HIS A 88 -6.15 -13.45 -2.11
C HIS A 88 -6.54 -11.98 -2.09
N GLY A 89 -5.75 -11.16 -1.38
CA GLY A 89 -5.89 -9.70 -1.40
C GLY A 89 -5.31 -9.10 -2.69
N VAL A 90 -6.10 -8.33 -3.42
CA VAL A 90 -5.74 -7.74 -4.73
C VAL A 90 -5.94 -6.22 -4.74
N SER A 91 -5.50 -5.55 -5.82
CA SER A 91 -5.78 -4.12 -6.02
C SER A 91 -7.25 -3.89 -6.35
N ALA A 92 -7.74 -2.66 -6.11
CA ALA A 92 -9.12 -2.28 -6.46
C ALA A 92 -9.39 -2.47 -7.96
N VAL A 93 -8.42 -2.16 -8.82
CA VAL A 93 -8.52 -2.34 -10.27
C VAL A 93 -8.74 -3.82 -10.61
N VAL A 94 -7.91 -4.71 -10.07
CA VAL A 94 -8.06 -6.16 -10.31
C VAL A 94 -9.40 -6.68 -9.78
N TYR A 95 -9.87 -6.15 -8.64
CA TYR A 95 -11.16 -6.54 -8.07
C TYR A 95 -12.35 -6.16 -8.96
N GLU A 96 -12.32 -4.95 -9.52
CA GLU A 96 -13.37 -4.45 -10.43
C GLU A 96 -13.38 -5.23 -11.75
N GLN A 97 -12.20 -5.53 -12.29
CA GLN A 97 -12.06 -6.21 -13.59
C GLN A 97 -12.32 -7.70 -13.51
N ALA A 98 -11.98 -8.36 -12.40
CA ALA A 98 -12.20 -9.79 -12.22
C ALA A 98 -13.70 -10.11 -12.14
N GLN A 99 -14.23 -10.73 -13.19
CA GLN A 99 -15.58 -11.26 -13.23
C GLN A 99 -15.66 -12.63 -12.54
N LEU A 100 -16.87 -13.04 -12.16
CA LEU A 100 -17.08 -14.40 -11.67
C LEU A 100 -16.79 -15.39 -12.81
N PHE A 101 -16.14 -16.50 -12.48
CA PHE A 101 -15.71 -17.56 -13.41
C PHE A 101 -14.57 -17.18 -14.35
N GLU A 102 -13.95 -16.03 -14.14
CA GLU A 102 -12.78 -15.63 -14.89
C GLU A 102 -11.50 -16.22 -14.29
N ASN A 103 -10.56 -16.61 -15.16
CA ASN A 103 -9.25 -17.07 -14.72
C ASN A 103 -8.40 -15.87 -14.30
N VAL A 104 -7.85 -15.96 -13.10
CA VAL A 104 -6.93 -14.97 -12.54
C VAL A 104 -5.64 -15.64 -12.13
N SER A 105 -4.53 -15.12 -12.62
CA SER A 105 -3.20 -15.64 -12.31
C SER A 105 -2.19 -14.55 -12.02
N LYS A 106 -1.22 -14.89 -11.17
CA LYS A 106 -0.11 -14.03 -10.81
C LYS A 106 1.13 -14.87 -10.60
N GLN A 107 2.20 -14.50 -11.29
CA GLN A 107 3.53 -15.06 -11.07
C GLN A 107 4.24 -14.39 -9.88
N SER A 108 5.09 -15.16 -9.20
CA SER A 108 5.91 -14.64 -8.10
C SER A 108 6.80 -13.49 -8.58
N PHE A 109 6.86 -12.42 -7.78
CA PHE A 109 7.55 -11.15 -8.05
C PHE A 109 7.08 -10.38 -9.30
N SER A 110 5.96 -10.76 -9.90
CA SER A 110 5.34 -9.99 -10.98
C SER A 110 4.64 -8.74 -10.46
N PHE A 111 4.85 -7.61 -11.14
CA PHE A 111 4.06 -6.38 -10.94
C PHE A 111 2.66 -6.45 -11.59
N PHE A 112 2.38 -7.55 -12.30
CA PHE A 112 1.14 -7.75 -13.03
C PHE A 112 0.36 -8.96 -12.48
N ILE A 113 -0.96 -8.78 -12.41
CA ILE A 113 -1.95 -9.83 -12.23
C ILE A 113 -2.69 -9.97 -13.55
N THR A 114 -2.76 -11.19 -14.08
CA THR A 114 -3.49 -11.50 -15.30
C THR A 114 -4.94 -11.84 -14.94
N VAL A 115 -5.90 -11.22 -15.61
CA VAL A 115 -7.35 -11.45 -15.45
C VAL A 115 -7.90 -11.66 -16.86
N GLY A 116 -8.42 -12.85 -17.17
CA GLY A 116 -9.00 -13.14 -18.50
C GLY A 116 -8.04 -12.99 -19.68
N GLY A 117 -6.73 -12.98 -19.43
CA GLY A 117 -5.68 -12.74 -20.45
C GLY A 117 -5.16 -11.30 -20.49
N GLU A 118 -5.82 -10.35 -19.81
CA GLU A 118 -5.36 -8.96 -19.69
C GLU A 118 -4.51 -8.76 -18.44
N LYS A 119 -3.56 -7.80 -18.49
CA LYS A 119 -2.60 -7.56 -17.40
C LYS A 119 -2.93 -6.29 -16.65
N TYR A 120 -3.05 -6.41 -15.33
CA TYR A 120 -3.37 -5.32 -14.40
C TYR A 120 -2.30 -5.16 -13.33
N PHE A 121 -2.10 -3.93 -12.84
CA PHE A 121 -1.08 -3.66 -11.84
C PHE A 121 -1.42 -4.27 -10.47
N ASP A 122 -0.43 -4.93 -9.88
CA ASP A 122 -0.46 -5.39 -8.50
C ASP A 122 -0.37 -4.21 -7.52
N LEU A 123 -1.12 -4.30 -6.42
CA LEU A 123 -1.07 -3.37 -5.30
C LEU A 123 0.34 -3.29 -4.69
N GLY A 124 1.12 -4.38 -4.79
CA GLY A 124 2.52 -4.43 -4.36
C GLY A 124 3.41 -3.36 -4.98
N LEU A 125 3.17 -3.00 -6.25
CA LEU A 125 3.91 -1.94 -6.93
C LEU A 125 3.69 -0.58 -6.25
N LEU A 126 2.43 -0.28 -5.89
CA LEU A 126 2.10 0.97 -5.21
C LEU A 126 2.80 1.07 -3.85
N TRP A 127 2.73 0.00 -3.04
CA TRP A 127 3.41 -0.04 -1.75
C TRP A 127 4.93 0.10 -1.87
N MET A 128 5.52 -0.47 -2.92
CA MET A 128 6.95 -0.33 -3.20
C MET A 128 7.31 1.12 -3.49
N LEU A 129 6.58 1.78 -4.39
CA LEU A 129 6.83 3.17 -4.76
C LEU A 129 6.65 4.13 -3.57
N MET A 130 5.56 3.96 -2.80
CA MET A 130 5.31 4.77 -1.61
C MET A 130 6.38 4.56 -0.53
N GLY A 131 6.83 3.32 -0.32
CA GLY A 131 7.91 3.01 0.59
C GLY A 131 9.24 3.66 0.18
N LEU A 132 9.63 3.56 -1.10
CA LEU A 132 10.85 4.18 -1.61
C LEU A 132 10.82 5.71 -1.52
N ALA A 133 9.67 6.32 -1.87
CA ALA A 133 9.48 7.76 -1.74
C ALA A 133 9.60 8.23 -0.28
N GLY A 134 8.98 7.51 0.67
CA GLY A 134 9.06 7.82 2.09
C GLY A 134 10.49 7.71 2.66
N ILE A 135 11.27 6.72 2.21
CA ILE A 135 12.71 6.62 2.55
C ILE A 135 13.47 7.85 2.03
N ALA A 136 13.27 8.22 0.76
CA ALA A 136 13.95 9.37 0.16
C ALA A 136 13.65 10.68 0.90
N ILE A 137 12.38 10.90 1.26
CA ILE A 137 11.94 12.07 2.04
C ILE A 137 12.55 12.03 3.45
N SER A 138 12.50 10.88 4.13
CA SER A 138 13.07 10.72 5.48
C SER A 138 14.57 11.03 5.51
N LEU A 139 15.33 10.51 4.53
CA LEU A 139 16.75 10.80 4.40
C LEU A 139 16.99 12.28 4.13
N THR A 140 16.22 12.90 3.23
CA THR A 140 16.33 14.32 2.92
C THR A 140 16.10 15.19 4.17
N MET A 141 15.05 14.91 4.94
CA MET A 141 14.78 15.59 6.21
C MET A 141 15.93 15.39 7.21
N HIS A 142 16.44 14.16 7.33
CA HIS A 142 17.56 13.87 8.22
C HIS A 142 18.80 14.68 7.86
N PHE A 143 19.19 14.72 6.58
CA PHE A 143 20.36 15.46 6.11
C PHE A 143 20.19 16.98 6.25
N GLN A 144 19.00 17.52 5.99
CA GLN A 144 18.70 18.95 6.21
C GLN A 144 18.89 19.34 7.69
N THR A 145 18.52 18.47 8.64
CA THR A 145 18.75 18.75 10.08
C THR A 145 20.22 18.62 10.52
N ARG A 146 21.08 17.96 9.72
CA ARG A 146 22.53 17.85 9.97
C ARG A 146 23.29 19.02 9.34
N ASN A 147 22.90 19.46 8.15
CA ASN A 147 23.54 20.54 7.40
C ASN A 147 22.54 21.67 7.11
N PRO A 148 22.35 22.65 8.01
CA PRO A 148 21.36 23.73 7.84
C PRO A 148 21.76 24.78 6.78
N LYS A 149 22.71 24.50 5.88
CA LYS A 149 23.29 25.49 4.97
C LYS A 149 22.36 25.96 3.83
N THR A 150 21.15 25.42 3.68
CA THR A 150 20.28 25.70 2.52
C THR A 150 18.78 25.82 2.85
N GLY A 151 18.41 26.36 4.01
CA GLY A 151 17.01 26.71 4.31
C GLY A 151 16.90 28.19 4.64
N ALA A 152 15.96 28.89 3.99
CA ALA A 152 15.60 30.27 4.34
C ALA A 152 15.41 30.35 5.86
N ARG A 153 16.04 31.34 6.50
CA ARG A 153 15.81 31.63 7.93
C ARG A 153 14.30 31.75 8.10
N TYR A 154 13.70 30.85 8.87
CA TYR A 154 12.34 31.02 9.35
C TYR A 154 12.35 32.31 10.17
N GLN A 155 11.94 33.42 9.57
CA GLN A 155 11.55 34.60 10.31
C GLN A 155 10.22 34.23 10.95
N SER A 156 10.19 34.17 12.28
CA SER A 156 8.93 34.28 12.99
C SER A 156 8.28 35.58 12.49
N GLU A 157 7.12 35.47 11.87
CA GLU A 157 6.25 36.64 11.80
C GLU A 157 5.96 36.99 13.25
N ASP A 158 6.59 38.05 13.74
CA ASP A 158 6.18 38.70 14.97
C ASP A 158 4.75 39.16 14.69
N ILE A 159 3.79 38.41 15.23
CA ILE A 159 2.39 38.78 15.21
C ILE A 159 2.30 40.00 16.13
N ASP A 160 2.32 41.20 15.55
CA ASP A 160 1.92 42.42 16.24
C ASP A 160 0.46 42.23 16.66
N ILE A 161 0.24 41.95 17.94
CA ILE A 161 -1.07 41.97 18.57
C ILE A 161 -1.30 43.42 19.02
N PRO A 162 -2.13 44.22 18.35
CA PRO A 162 -2.38 45.59 18.78
C PRO A 162 -3.10 45.58 20.14
N GLY A 163 -2.49 46.19 21.17
CA GLY A 163 -3.13 46.44 22.47
C GLY A 163 -2.43 45.88 23.73
N LEU A 164 -1.18 45.43 23.63
CA LEU A 164 -0.35 45.09 24.80
C LEU A 164 0.78 46.12 24.96
N GLU A 165 0.47 47.23 25.64
CA GLU A 165 1.44 48.06 26.39
C GLU A 165 1.22 47.85 27.89
#